data_AF-A0AA97EWZ8-F1
#
_entry.id   AF-A0AA97EWZ8-F1
#
_cell.length_a   1.000
_cell.length_b   1.000
_cell.length_c   1.000
_cell.angle_alpha   90.00
_cell.angle_beta   90.00
_cell.angle_gamma   90.00
#
_symmetry.space_group_name_H-M   'P 1'
#
loop_
_entity.id
_entity.type
_entity.pdbx_description
1 polymer ?
#
loop_
_entity_poly.entity_id
_entity_poly.type
_entity_poly.pdbx_seq_one_letter_code
_entity_poly.pdbx_strand_id
1 'polypeptide(L)' 'MVDKTEITRPIEIKDNSAERVAFDLMEKISILENHTGENYLKPNTREYFLKLYKQCYRTVSSTNPNILDILKD' A
#
# COMPACT_ATOMS: atom_id res chain seq x y z
N MET A 1 2.21 6.60 34.33
CA MET A 1 3.02 5.46 33.87
C MET A 1 3.21 5.66 32.38
N VAL A 2 4.44 5.89 31.94
CA VAL A 2 4.77 6.02 30.51
C VAL A 2 5.26 4.65 30.08
N ASP A 3 4.49 3.97 29.23
CA ASP A 3 4.91 2.72 28.61
C ASP A 3 6.18 2.98 27.80
N LYS A 4 7.28 2.42 28.29
CA LYS A 4 8.61 2.56 27.70
C LYS A 4 8.74 1.41 26.70
N THR A 5 8.51 1.69 25.42
CA THR A 5 8.74 0.74 24.34
C THR A 5 10.24 0.55 24.14
N GLU A 6 10.83 -0.38 24.88
CA GLU A 6 12.24 -0.74 24.73
C GLU A 6 12.41 -1.66 23.51
N ILE A 7 13.10 -1.14 22.49
CA ILE A 7 13.46 -1.90 21.28
C ILE A 7 14.63 -2.81 21.65
N THR A 8 14.33 -4.10 21.88
CA THR A 8 15.28 -5.10 22.40
C THR A 8 16.14 -5.79 21.32
N ARG A 9 15.90 -5.50 20.03
CA ARG A 9 16.63 -6.09 18.90
C ARG A 9 17.01 -5.02 17.88
N PRO A 10 18.06 -5.22 17.07
CA PRO A 10 18.38 -4.33 15.96
C PRO A 10 17.15 -4.15 15.06
N ILE A 11 16.93 -2.93 14.57
CA ILE A 11 15.85 -2.64 13.62
C ILE A 11 16.25 -3.28 12.29
N GLU A 12 15.68 -4.46 11.99
CA GLU A 12 15.82 -5.11 10.69
C GLU A 12 14.85 -4.48 9.69
N ILE A 13 15.39 -3.75 8.71
CA ILE A 13 14.60 -3.26 7.59
C ILE A 13 14.40 -4.44 6.64
N LYS A 14 13.16 -4.96 6.58
CA LYS A 14 12.80 -6.03 5.66
C LYS A 14 12.49 -5.43 4.29
N ASP A 15 13.50 -5.39 3.43
CA ASP A 15 13.38 -4.85 2.07
C ASP A 15 12.41 -5.66 1.19
N ASN A 16 12.26 -6.97 1.48
CA ASN A 16 11.34 -7.87 0.76
C ASN A 16 10.01 -8.09 1.50
N SER A 17 9.63 -7.18 2.37
CA SER A 17 8.34 -7.26 3.06
C SER A 17 7.19 -6.98 2.09
N ALA A 18 6.06 -7.67 2.28
CA ALA A 18 4.86 -7.44 1.47
C ALA A 18 4.41 -5.97 1.55
N GLU A 19 4.65 -5.33 2.69
CA GLU A 19 4.43 -3.92 2.95
C GLU A 19 5.27 -3.02 2.04
N ARG A 20 6.57 -3.31 1.87
CA ARG A 20 7.47 -2.54 0.98
C ARG A 20 7.03 -2.66 -0.47
N VAL A 21 6.78 -3.88 -0.92
CA VAL A 21 6.36 -4.14 -2.32
C VAL A 21 4.99 -3.53 -2.61
N ALA A 22 4.06 -3.59 -1.65
CA ALA A 22 2.76 -2.94 -1.78
C ALA A 22 2.87 -1.41 -1.85
N PHE A 23 3.78 -0.81 -1.09
CA PHE A 23 4.06 0.62 -1.14
C PHE A 23 4.63 1.04 -2.50
N ASP A 24 5.64 0.33 -3.00
CA ASP A 24 6.25 0.61 -4.30
C ASP A 24 5.25 0.46 -5.45
N LEU A 25 4.34 -0.52 -5.36
CA LEU A 25 3.25 -0.71 -6.32
C LEU A 25 2.25 0.45 -6.27
N MET A 26 1.85 0.88 -5.08
CA MET A 26 0.96 2.02 -4.87
C MET A 26 1.56 3.30 -5.48
N GLU A 27 2.85 3.56 -5.24
CA GLU A 27 3.54 4.74 -5.77
C GLU A 27 3.52 4.74 -7.31
N LYS A 28 3.87 3.61 -7.95
CA LYS A 28 3.83 3.47 -9.41
C LYS A 28 2.44 3.71 -9.99
N ILE A 29 1.40 3.15 -9.39
CA ILE A 29 0.02 3.36 -9.84
C ILE A 29 -0.34 4.84 -9.72
N SER A 30 -0.03 5.46 -8.57
CA SER A 30 -0.35 6.87 -8.34
C SER A 30 0.36 7.80 -9.33
N ILE A 31 1.61 7.51 -9.69
CA ILE A 31 2.38 8.28 -10.67
C ILE A 31 1.74 8.13 -12.05
N LEU A 32 1.39 6.91 -12.47
CA LEU A 32 0.73 6.66 -13.75
C LEU A 32 -0.63 7.34 -13.85
N GLU A 33 -1.46 7.26 -12.80
CA GLU A 33 -2.76 7.94 -12.76
C GLU A 33 -2.60 9.47 -12.90
N ASN A 34 -1.60 10.07 -12.24
CA ASN A 34 -1.32 11.51 -12.38
C ASN A 34 -0.82 11.90 -13.78
N HIS A 35 -0.01 11.05 -14.44
CA HIS A 35 0.49 11.32 -15.79
C HIS A 35 -0.57 11.23 -16.89
N THR A 36 -1.62 10.42 -16.68
CA THR A 36 -2.64 10.15 -17.71
C THR A 36 -3.69 11.26 -17.79
N GLY A 37 -3.59 12.31 -16.96
CA GLY A 37 -4.35 13.56 -17.10
C GLY A 37 -5.79 13.49 -16.60
N GLU A 38 -6.28 12.31 -16.20
CA GLU A 38 -7.52 12.15 -15.47
C GLU A 38 -7.30 12.55 -14.00
N ASN A 39 -7.10 13.85 -13.78
CA ASN A 39 -7.24 14.48 -12.47
C ASN A 39 -8.71 14.40 -12.04
N TYR A 40 -9.24 13.20 -11.84
CA TYR A 40 -10.36 13.00 -10.95
C TYR A 40 -9.87 13.47 -9.61
N LEU A 41 -10.20 14.72 -9.27
CA LEU A 41 -10.07 15.31 -7.95
C LEU A 41 -10.62 14.30 -6.95
N LYS A 42 -9.78 13.39 -6.44
CA LYS A 42 -10.19 12.44 -5.42
C LYS A 42 -10.42 13.31 -4.19
N PRO A 43 -11.67 13.52 -3.77
CA PRO A 43 -12.03 14.57 -2.80
C PRO A 43 -11.38 14.35 -1.42
N ASN A 44 -10.72 13.21 -1.22
CA ASN A 44 -9.97 12.87 -0.04
C ASN A 44 -8.68 12.10 -0.39
N THR A 45 -7.59 12.84 -0.64
CA THR A 45 -6.26 12.31 -1.00
C THR A 45 -5.80 11.21 -0.03
N ARG A 46 -6.04 11.40 1.27
CA ARG A 46 -5.67 10.41 2.30
C ARG A 46 -6.43 9.10 2.13
N GLU A 47 -7.74 9.16 1.96
CA GLU A 47 -8.58 7.96 1.83
C GLU A 47 -8.26 7.18 0.56
N TYR A 48 -7.98 7.88 -0.54
CA TYR A 48 -7.51 7.25 -1.76
C TYR A 48 -6.24 6.43 -1.54
N PHE A 49 -5.18 7.03 -0.98
CA PHE A 49 -3.92 6.31 -0.76
C PHE A 49 -4.10 5.15 0.21
N LEU A 50 -4.96 5.29 1.23
CA LEU A 50 -5.27 4.19 2.15
C LEU A 50 -6.00 3.03 1.45
N LYS A 51 -6.96 3.31 0.57
CA LYS A 51 -7.67 2.29 -0.22
C LYS A 51 -6.72 1.63 -1.23
N LEU A 52 -5.94 2.43 -1.95
CA LEU A 52 -4.99 1.93 -2.93
C LEU A 52 -3.92 1.05 -2.28
N TYR A 53 -3.36 1.48 -1.15
CA TYR A 53 -2.42 0.66 -0.39
C TYR A 53 -3.02 -0.68 0.02
N LYS A 54 -4.27 -0.70 0.53
CA LYS A 54 -4.96 -1.95 0.90
C LYS A 54 -5.13 -2.89 -0.30
N GLN A 55 -5.48 -2.36 -1.46
CA GLN A 55 -5.59 -3.14 -2.70
C GLN A 55 -4.23 -3.71 -3.12
N CYS A 56 -3.18 -2.88 -3.09
CA CYS A 56 -1.81 -3.31 -3.40
C CYS A 56 -1.34 -4.40 -2.42
N TYR A 57 -1.59 -4.22 -1.13
CA TYR A 57 -1.21 -5.17 -0.09
C TYR A 57 -1.92 -6.52 -0.24
N ARG A 58 -3.23 -6.51 -0.52
CA ARG A 58 -3.99 -7.74 -0.82
C ARG A 58 -3.46 -8.47 -2.05
N THR A 59 -3.06 -7.70 -3.08
CA THR A 59 -2.51 -8.25 -4.33
C THR A 59 -1.16 -8.91 -4.09
N VAL A 60 -0.25 -8.23 -3.41
CA VAL A 60 1.10 -8.73 -3.11
C VAL A 60 1.09 -9.91 -2.14
N SER A 61 0.15 -9.89 -1.18
CA SER A 61 0.04 -10.96 -0.17
C SER A 61 -0.72 -12.20 -0.67
N SER A 62 -1.38 -12.14 -1.83
CA SER A 62 -2.14 -13.28 -2.37
C SER A 62 -1.23 -14.20 -3.19
N THR A 63 -1.11 -15.46 -2.77
CA THR A 63 -0.36 -16.51 -3.47
C THR A 63 -0.96 -16.89 -4.83
N ASN A 64 -2.23 -16.54 -5.09
CA ASN A 64 -2.91 -16.82 -6.36
C ASN A 64 -3.97 -15.73 -6.63
N PRO A 65 -3.60 -14.58 -7.21
CA PRO A 65 -4.50 -13.45 -7.32
C PRO A 65 -5.52 -13.67 -8.43
N ASN A 66 -6.72 -14.12 -8.07
CA ASN A 66 -7.87 -13.94 -8.94
C ASN A 66 -8.27 -12.46 -8.86
N ILE A 67 -7.87 -11.68 -9.88
CA ILE A 67 -7.98 -10.21 -9.90
C ILE A 67 -9.41 -9.74 -9.61
N LEU A 68 -10.40 -10.51 -10.06
CA LEU A 68 -11.82 -10.22 -9.83
C LEU A 68 -12.24 -10.28 -8.36
N ASP A 69 -11.56 -11.08 -7.53
CA ASP A 69 -11.88 -11.18 -6.10
C ASP A 69 -11.12 -10.13 -5.26
N ILE A 70 -10.02 -9.60 -5.78
CA ILE A 70 -9.24 -8.51 -5.14
C ILE A 70 -9.95 -7.16 -5.34
N LEU A 71 -10.65 -6.98 -6.45
CA LEU A 71 -11.35 -5.75 -6.82
C LEU A 71 -12.78 -5.64 -6.23
N LYS A 72 -13.30 -6.70 -5.61
CA LYS A 72 -14.58 -6.66 -4.89
C LYS A 72 -14.37 -6.06 -3.50
N ASP A 73 -14.51 -4.74 -3.40
CA ASP A 73 -14.92 -4.03 -2.17
C ASP A 73 -16.31 -3.44 -2.41
#